data_AF-A0A1I5R3T6-F1
#
_entry.id   AF-A0A1I5R3T6-F1
#
_cell.length_a   1.000
_cell.length_b   1.000
_cell.length_c   1.000
_cell.angle_alpha   90.00
_cell.angle_beta   90.00
_cell.angle_gamma   90.00
#
_symmetry.space_group_name_H-M   'P 1'
#
loop_
_entity.id
_entity.type
_entity.pdbx_description
1 polymer ?
#
loop_
_entity_poly.entity_id
_entity_poly.type
_entity_poly.pdbx_seq_one_letter_code
_entity_poly.pdbx_strand_id
1 'polypeptide(L)'
;MKRTDPQFKLRIPENLKAKVDDSAKANHRSVNAEIVARLEASFDEGVTLEKLVPVKKAQELSLIARRRIPDIVRQRIIKAINKAIAMGHSAASAEFYDLDLEGGLSGEEASDLLHGIDEELLNAGYEVEWDGPAAVTIFLWPPERA
;
A
#
# COMPACT_ATOMS: atom_id res chain seq x y z
N MET A 1 -8.63 -6.81 28.93
CA MET A 1 -7.68 -7.81 28.39
C MET A 1 -6.29 -7.16 28.34
N LYS A 2 -5.28 -7.75 28.98
CA LYS A 2 -3.90 -7.24 28.93
C LYS A 2 -3.33 -7.54 27.54
N ARG A 3 -2.95 -6.50 26.78
CA ARG A 3 -2.20 -6.66 25.53
C ARG A 3 -0.90 -7.41 25.82
N THR A 4 -0.71 -8.53 25.14
CA THR A 4 0.40 -9.49 25.28
C THR A 4 1.61 -9.15 24.41
N ASP A 5 1.64 -7.95 23.82
CA ASP A 5 2.70 -7.55 22.92
C ASP A 5 4.04 -7.38 23.69
N PRO A 6 5.14 -8.02 23.25
CA PRO A 6 6.44 -7.88 23.92
C PRO A 6 6.92 -6.42 23.84
N GLN A 7 7.21 -5.83 25.00
CA GLN A 7 7.65 -4.44 25.08
C GLN A 7 9.15 -4.32 24.79
N PHE A 8 9.51 -3.55 23.76
CA PHE A 8 10.89 -3.26 23.39
C PHE A 8 11.32 -1.87 23.86
N LYS A 9 12.46 -1.78 24.58
CA LYS A 9 13.04 -0.49 25.00
C LYS A 9 13.96 0.03 23.91
N LEU A 10 13.44 0.94 23.07
CA LEU A 10 14.15 1.56 21.97
C LEU A 10 15.01 2.75 22.45
N ARG A 11 16.31 2.75 22.14
CA ARG A 11 17.18 3.94 22.28
C ARG A 11 17.25 4.64 20.92
N ILE A 12 16.80 5.89 20.85
CA ILE A 12 16.80 6.69 19.62
C ILE A 12 17.40 8.07 19.85
N PRO A 13 18.14 8.62 18.88
CA PRO A 13 18.57 10.01 18.88
C PRO A 13 17.40 10.99 18.96
N GLU A 14 17.61 12.13 19.62
CA GLU A 14 16.57 13.13 19.88
C GLU A 14 15.97 13.72 18.60
N ASN A 15 16.82 13.98 17.59
CA ASN A 15 16.39 14.45 16.28
C ASN A 15 15.49 13.44 15.56
N LEU A 16 15.75 12.13 15.73
CA LEU A 16 14.93 11.08 15.12
C LEU A 16 13.60 10.95 15.85
N LYS A 17 13.60 11.06 17.18
CA LYS A 17 12.37 11.08 17.98
C LYS A 17 11.45 12.22 17.55
N ALA A 18 11.99 13.44 17.38
CA ALA A 18 11.20 14.59 16.94
C ALA A 18 10.53 14.34 15.58
N LYS A 19 11.25 13.78 14.60
CA LYS A 19 10.68 13.40 13.29
C LYS A 19 9.54 12.40 13.40
N VAL A 20 9.67 11.41 14.28
CA VAL A 20 8.61 10.41 14.52
C VAL A 20 7.41 11.06 15.19
N ASP A 21 7.62 11.94 16.17
CA ASP A 21 6.54 12.64 16.88
C ASP A 21 5.75 13.54 15.92
N ASP A 22 6.42 14.26 15.02
CA ASP A 22 5.77 15.10 14.01
C ASP A 22 5.01 14.27 12.97
N SER A 23 5.59 13.15 12.52
CA SER A 23 4.93 12.22 11.60
C SER A 23 3.68 11.59 12.24
N ALA A 24 3.76 11.20 13.51
CA ALA A 24 2.63 10.63 14.24
C ALA A 24 1.46 11.62 14.35
N LYS A 25 1.75 12.91 14.61
CA LYS A 25 0.75 13.98 14.61
C LYS A 25 0.12 14.17 13.23
N ALA A 26 0.94 14.24 12.18
CA ALA A 26 0.47 14.40 10.80
C ALA A 26 -0.41 13.23 10.36
N ASN A 27 -0.10 12.01 10.81
CA ASN A 27 -0.85 10.80 10.47
C ASN A 27 -2.00 10.49 11.45
N HIS A 28 -2.29 11.36 12.42
CA HIS A 28 -3.29 11.16 13.47
C HIS A 28 -3.15 9.81 14.22
N ARG A 29 -1.91 9.38 14.47
CA ARG A 29 -1.56 8.12 15.14
C ARG A 29 -0.80 8.39 16.44
N SER A 30 -0.82 7.42 17.35
CA SER A 30 0.11 7.43 18.48
C SER A 30 1.54 7.25 17.98
N VAL A 31 2.52 7.80 18.70
CA VAL A 31 3.96 7.64 18.39
C VAL A 31 4.33 6.16 18.26
N ASN A 32 3.81 5.31 19.15
CA ASN A 32 4.08 3.87 19.09
C ASN A 32 3.46 3.21 17.84
N ALA A 33 2.25 3.63 17.44
CA ALA A 33 1.62 3.14 16.21
C ALA A 33 2.36 3.60 14.95
N GLU A 34 2.91 4.81 14.95
CA GLU A 34 3.75 5.33 13.87
C GLU A 34 5.08 4.56 13.75
N ILE A 35 5.73 4.24 14.89
CA ILE A 35 6.96 3.43 14.90
C ILE A 35 6.70 2.03 14.35
N VAL A 36 5.63 1.38 14.80
CA VAL A 36 5.24 0.05 14.31
C VAL A 36 4.96 0.10 12.80
N ALA A 37 4.13 1.04 12.34
CA ALA A 37 3.81 1.17 10.92
C ALA A 37 5.06 1.41 10.05
N ARG A 38 6.03 2.19 10.53
CA ARG A 38 7.30 2.41 9.81
C ARG A 38 8.21 1.19 9.81
N LEU A 39 8.25 0.43 10.89
CA LEU A 39 9.01 -0.81 10.96
C LEU A 39 8.38 -1.87 10.05
N GLU A 40 7.06 -2.05 10.10
CA GLU A 40 6.32 -2.94 9.20
C GLU A 40 6.59 -2.59 7.74
N ALA A 41 6.48 -1.30 7.37
CA ALA A 41 6.81 -0.83 6.03
C ALA A 41 8.28 -1.06 5.64
N SER A 42 9.23 -1.04 6.59
CA SER A 42 10.64 -1.35 6.30
C SER A 42 10.90 -2.83 6.02
N PHE A 43 10.03 -3.72 6.52
CA PHE A 43 10.08 -5.15 6.22
C PHE A 43 9.23 -5.54 5.00
N ASP A 44 8.57 -4.57 4.36
CA ASP A 44 7.89 -4.76 3.08
C ASP A 44 8.84 -4.68 1.87
N GLU A 45 10.17 -4.55 2.08
CA GLU A 45 11.21 -4.73 1.04
C GLU A 45 11.39 -6.22 0.66
N GLY A 46 10.39 -6.81 0.02
CA GLY A 46 10.49 -8.06 -0.75
C GLY A 46 10.98 -9.32 -0.02
N VAL A 47 10.92 -10.46 -0.71
CA VAL A 47 11.50 -11.72 -0.20
C VAL A 47 12.97 -11.76 -0.59
N THR A 48 13.88 -11.47 0.35
CA THR A 48 15.33 -11.63 0.14
C THR A 48 15.77 -13.04 0.53
N LEU A 49 16.28 -13.80 -0.43
CA LEU A 49 16.83 -15.14 -0.19
C LEU A 49 18.36 -15.11 -0.21
N GLU A 50 18.99 -15.45 0.92
CA GLU A 50 20.46 -15.52 1.02
C GLU A 50 21.07 -16.75 0.31
N LYS A 51 20.24 -17.77 0.03
CA LYS A 51 20.63 -19.02 -0.62
C LYS A 51 19.50 -19.52 -1.51
N LEU A 52 19.84 -20.32 -2.52
CA LEU A 52 18.84 -21.03 -3.32
C LEU A 52 17.99 -21.93 -2.42
N VAL A 53 16.67 -21.77 -2.51
CA VAL A 53 15.70 -22.59 -1.79
C VAL A 53 15.04 -23.60 -2.73
N PRO A 54 14.50 -24.71 -2.21
CA PRO A 54 13.71 -25.62 -3.03
C PRO A 54 12.52 -24.89 -3.69
N VAL A 55 12.18 -25.29 -4.92
CA VAL A 55 11.07 -24.69 -5.70
C VAL A 55 9.77 -24.63 -4.90
N LYS A 56 9.44 -25.68 -4.15
CA LYS A 56 8.23 -25.72 -3.31
C LYS A 56 8.21 -24.59 -2.27
N LYS A 57 9.37 -24.25 -1.70
CA LYS A 57 9.47 -23.15 -0.74
C LYS A 57 9.38 -21.79 -1.43
N ALA A 58 9.98 -21.65 -2.60
CA ALA A 58 9.85 -20.43 -3.41
C ALA A 58 8.39 -20.17 -3.82
N GLN A 59 7.64 -21.21 -4.21
CA GLN A 59 6.22 -21.12 -4.52
C GLN A 59 5.38 -20.69 -3.31
N GLU A 60 5.64 -21.27 -2.13
CA GLU A 60 4.96 -20.89 -0.89
C GLU A 60 5.22 -19.41 -0.55
N LEU A 61 6.47 -18.97 -0.63
CA LEU A 61 6.86 -17.59 -0.36
C LEU A 61 6.25 -16.62 -1.37
N SER A 62 6.22 -16.99 -2.66
CA SER A 62 5.55 -16.21 -3.71
C SER A 62 4.06 -16.04 -3.41
N LEU A 63 3.37 -17.12 -3.02
CA LEU A 63 1.95 -17.04 -2.67
C LEU A 63 1.68 -16.14 -1.46
N ILE A 64 2.55 -16.18 -0.44
CA ILE A 64 2.45 -15.29 0.73
C ILE A 64 2.67 -13.84 0.31
N ALA A 65 3.69 -13.56 -0.52
CA ALA A 65 3.99 -12.22 -1.00
C ALA A 65 2.83 -11.65 -1.85
N ARG A 66 2.23 -12.47 -2.72
CA ARG A 66 1.07 -12.09 -3.54
C ARG A 66 -0.11 -11.57 -2.72
N ARG A 67 -0.36 -12.14 -1.53
CA ARG A 67 -1.45 -11.69 -0.64
C ARG A 67 -1.31 -10.25 -0.15
N ARG A 68 -0.10 -9.67 -0.20
CA ARG A 68 0.14 -8.27 0.22
C ARG A 68 -0.08 -7.26 -0.91
N ILE A 69 -0.08 -7.71 -2.17
CA ILE A 69 -0.22 -6.81 -3.33
C ILE A 69 -1.50 -5.94 -3.23
N PRO A 70 -2.69 -6.48 -2.89
CA PRO A 70 -3.89 -5.66 -2.76
C PRO A 70 -3.73 -4.53 -1.74
N ASP A 71 -3.10 -4.82 -0.60
CA ASP A 71 -2.90 -3.83 0.45
C ASP A 71 -1.95 -2.72 -0.01
N ILE A 72 -0.87 -3.07 -0.71
CA ILE A 72 0.08 -2.10 -1.28
C ILE A 72 -0.62 -1.21 -2.31
N VAL A 73 -1.38 -1.81 -3.24
CA VAL A 73 -2.14 -1.10 -4.27
C VAL A 73 -3.15 -0.14 -3.63
N ARG A 74 -3.94 -0.62 -2.66
CA ARG A 74 -4.91 0.19 -1.92
C ARG A 74 -4.25 1.40 -1.25
N GLN A 75 -3.14 1.20 -0.54
CA GLN A 75 -2.44 2.30 0.13
C GLN A 75 -1.95 3.36 -0.86
N ARG A 76 -1.48 2.94 -2.03
CA ARG A 76 -1.03 3.86 -3.09
C ARG A 76 -2.19 4.64 -3.72
N ILE A 77 -3.32 3.98 -3.96
CA ILE A 77 -4.54 4.63 -4.46
C ILE A 77 -5.01 5.70 -3.46
N ILE A 78 -5.14 5.35 -2.19
CA ILE A 78 -5.53 6.32 -1.14
C ILE A 78 -4.56 7.50 -1.09
N LYS A 79 -3.25 7.24 -1.19
CA LYS A 79 -2.24 8.31 -1.24
C LYS A 79 -2.40 9.21 -2.46
N ALA A 80 -2.68 8.64 -3.63
CA ALA A 80 -2.93 9.39 -4.86
C ALA A 80 -4.19 10.26 -4.75
N ILE A 81 -5.29 9.70 -4.23
CA ILE A 81 -6.55 10.41 -3.97
C ILE A 81 -6.33 11.58 -3.01
N ASN A 82 -5.67 11.34 -1.87
CA ASN A 82 -5.38 12.39 -0.88
C ASN A 82 -4.54 13.53 -1.48
N LYS A 83 -3.56 13.19 -2.32
CA LYS A 83 -2.74 14.19 -3.03
C LYS A 83 -3.59 15.00 -4.02
N ALA A 84 -4.45 14.35 -4.80
CA ALA A 84 -5.34 15.02 -5.75
C ALA A 84 -6.31 15.99 -5.04
N ILE A 85 -6.93 15.55 -3.94
CA ILE A 85 -7.81 16.39 -3.11
C ILE A 85 -7.06 17.62 -2.58
N ALA A 86 -5.85 17.42 -2.02
CA ALA A 86 -5.04 18.50 -1.48
C ALA A 86 -4.65 19.55 -2.53
N MET A 87 -4.57 19.15 -3.81
CA MET A 87 -4.24 20.02 -4.94
C MET A 87 -5.48 20.57 -5.67
N GLY A 88 -6.70 20.18 -5.26
CA GLY A 88 -7.94 20.56 -5.94
C GLY A 88 -8.13 19.92 -7.32
N HIS A 89 -7.48 18.78 -7.58
CA HIS A 89 -7.60 18.07 -8.85
C HIS A 89 -8.89 17.23 -8.91
N SER A 90 -9.48 17.08 -10.10
CA SER A 90 -10.69 16.27 -10.34
C SER A 90 -10.44 14.78 -10.47
N ALA A 91 -9.18 14.39 -10.61
CA ALA A 91 -8.78 13.00 -10.76
C ALA A 91 -7.45 12.74 -10.05
N ALA A 92 -7.27 11.50 -9.63
CA ALA A 92 -6.02 10.94 -9.12
C ALA A 92 -5.54 9.86 -10.08
N SER A 93 -4.21 9.72 -10.19
CA SER A 93 -3.59 8.61 -10.92
C SER A 93 -2.65 7.88 -9.97
N ALA A 94 -2.73 6.55 -9.96
CA ALA A 94 -1.88 5.67 -9.20
C ALA A 94 -1.21 4.65 -10.14
N GLU A 95 0.10 4.50 -9.99
CA GLU A 95 0.94 3.64 -10.82
C GLU A 95 1.57 2.52 -9.96
N PHE A 96 1.71 1.34 -10.57
CA PHE A 96 2.15 0.08 -9.96
C PHE A 96 3.17 -0.69 -10.80
N TYR A 97 3.83 -0.03 -11.78
CA TYR A 97 4.81 -0.67 -12.67
C TYR A 97 5.95 -1.39 -11.93
N ASP A 98 6.32 -0.90 -10.75
CA ASP A 98 7.34 -1.51 -9.89
C ASP A 98 6.91 -2.82 -9.22
N LEU A 99 5.61 -3.14 -9.22
CA LEU A 99 5.08 -4.40 -8.71
C LEU A 99 5.11 -5.54 -9.75
N ASP A 100 5.48 -5.24 -11.00
CA ASP A 100 5.59 -6.19 -12.11
C ASP A 100 4.35 -7.10 -12.26
N LEU A 101 3.16 -6.51 -12.16
CA LEU A 101 1.90 -7.24 -12.18
C LEU A 101 1.57 -7.86 -13.54
N GLU A 102 2.21 -7.39 -14.62
CA GLU A 102 2.06 -7.93 -15.96
C GLU A 102 3.07 -9.04 -16.29
N GLY A 103 4.30 -8.96 -15.75
CA GLY A 103 5.35 -9.95 -16.00
C GLY A 103 5.30 -11.13 -15.01
N GLY A 104 4.91 -10.88 -13.76
CA GLY A 104 4.92 -11.86 -12.67
C GLY A 104 3.62 -12.64 -12.46
N LEU A 105 2.53 -12.21 -13.08
CA LEU A 105 1.18 -12.78 -12.96
C LEU A 105 0.52 -12.86 -14.34
N SER A 106 -0.42 -13.81 -14.52
CA SER A 106 -1.32 -13.73 -15.66
C SER A 106 -2.27 -12.52 -15.50
N GLY A 107 -2.78 -12.00 -16.62
CA GLY A 107 -3.74 -10.89 -16.57
C GLY A 107 -5.01 -11.22 -15.75
N GLU A 108 -5.45 -12.47 -15.78
CA GLU A 108 -6.59 -12.96 -14.98
C GLU A 108 -6.23 -12.99 -13.48
N GLU A 109 -5.06 -13.53 -13.12
CA GLU A 109 -4.59 -13.55 -11.72
C GLU A 109 -4.46 -12.13 -11.13
N ALA A 110 -3.92 -11.20 -11.90
CA ALA A 110 -3.78 -9.81 -11.47
C ALA A 110 -5.15 -9.13 -11.33
N SER A 111 -6.05 -9.34 -12.29
CA SER A 111 -7.42 -8.81 -12.22
C SER A 111 -8.17 -9.32 -11.00
N ASP A 112 -8.16 -10.64 -10.75
CA ASP A 112 -8.83 -11.25 -9.60
C ASP A 112 -8.29 -10.72 -8.27
N LEU A 113 -6.98 -10.49 -8.20
CA LEU A 113 -6.31 -9.99 -7.01
C LEU A 113 -6.74 -8.55 -6.67
N LEU A 114 -7.00 -7.72 -7.69
CA LEU A 114 -7.37 -6.32 -7.55
C LEU A 114 -8.88 -6.07 -7.55
N HIS A 115 -9.69 -7.07 -7.91
CA HIS A 115 -11.14 -6.95 -8.03
C HIS A 115 -11.81 -6.37 -6.77
N GLY A 116 -11.41 -6.80 -5.57
CA GLY A 116 -11.97 -6.28 -4.33
C GLY A 116 -11.67 -4.80 -4.07
N ILE A 117 -10.62 -4.23 -4.69
CA ILE A 117 -10.29 -2.80 -4.60
C ILE A 117 -11.21 -2.01 -5.54
N ASP A 118 -11.48 -2.55 -6.73
CA ASP A 118 -12.40 -1.95 -7.69
C ASP A 118 -13.80 -1.77 -7.08
N GLU A 119 -14.32 -2.85 -6.48
CA GLU A 119 -15.60 -2.80 -5.74
C GLU A 119 -15.58 -1.80 -4.59
N GLU A 120 -14.48 -1.71 -3.84
CA GLU A 120 -14.32 -0.75 -2.73
C GLU A 120 -14.41 0.70 -3.23
N LEU A 121 -13.74 1.02 -4.35
CA LEU A 121 -13.75 2.36 -4.95
C LEU A 121 -15.12 2.72 -5.51
N LEU A 122 -15.77 1.79 -6.24
CA LEU A 122 -17.11 1.98 -6.78
C LEU A 122 -18.14 2.18 -5.67
N ASN A 123 -18.08 1.39 -4.58
CA ASN A 123 -18.96 1.54 -3.43
C ASN A 123 -18.74 2.86 -2.68
N ALA A 124 -17.52 3.42 -2.71
CA ALA A 124 -17.22 4.74 -2.18
C ALA A 124 -17.70 5.89 -3.10
N GLY A 125 -18.17 5.58 -4.31
CA GLY A 125 -18.70 6.54 -5.28
C GLY A 125 -17.66 7.12 -6.24
N TYR A 126 -16.47 6.52 -6.32
CA TYR A 126 -15.48 6.88 -7.32
C TYR A 126 -15.76 6.20 -8.65
N GLU A 127 -15.52 6.90 -9.76
CA GLU A 127 -15.39 6.27 -11.07
C GLU A 127 -13.91 5.94 -11.30
N VAL A 128 -13.63 4.77 -11.87
CA VAL A 128 -12.26 4.26 -12.04
C VAL A 128 -12.05 3.73 -13.44
N GLU A 129 -10.86 3.97 -13.98
CA GLU A 129 -10.42 3.48 -15.28
C GLU A 129 -9.03 2.84 -15.11
N TRP A 130 -8.95 1.54 -15.35
CA TRP A 130 -7.71 0.77 -15.27
C TRP A 130 -7.02 0.74 -16.64
N ASP A 131 -5.71 1.02 -16.64
CA ASP A 131 -4.82 0.77 -17.77
C ASP A 131 -3.98 -0.46 -17.45
N GLY A 132 -4.53 -1.63 -17.79
CA GLY A 132 -4.03 -2.92 -17.33
C GLY A 132 -4.01 -3.02 -15.79
N PRO A 133 -3.24 -3.96 -15.21
CA PRO A 133 -3.06 -4.03 -13.77
C PRO A 133 -2.03 -3.00 -13.26
N ALA A 134 -1.35 -2.28 -14.16
CA ALA A 134 -0.19 -1.47 -13.84
C ALA A 134 -0.53 -0.02 -13.47
N ALA A 135 -1.70 0.50 -13.86
CA ALA A 135 -2.12 1.85 -13.51
C ALA A 135 -3.64 1.98 -13.41
N VAL A 136 -4.09 2.94 -12.59
CA VAL A 136 -5.49 3.30 -12.45
C VAL A 136 -5.67 4.81 -12.35
N THR A 137 -6.68 5.31 -13.06
CA THR A 137 -7.20 6.67 -12.94
C THR A 137 -8.47 6.64 -12.11
N ILE A 138 -8.55 7.47 -11.07
CA ILE A 138 -9.69 7.60 -10.16
C ILE A 138 -10.28 9.00 -10.32
N PHE A 139 -11.53 9.09 -10.75
CA PHE A 139 -12.25 10.35 -10.90
C PHE A 139 -12.97 10.69 -9.59
N LEU A 140 -12.68 11.88 -9.06
CA LEU A 140 -13.24 12.40 -7.79
C LEU A 140 -14.58 13.13 -8.00
N TRP A 141 -14.78 13.69 -9.19
CA TRP A 141 -16.05 14.23 -9.66
C TRP A 141 -16.13 14.17 -11.18
N PRO A 142 -17.34 14.11 -11.78
CA PRO A 142 -17.50 14.09 -13.22
C PRO A 142 -16.87 15.35 -13.86
N PRO A 143 -16.16 15.22 -15.00
CA PRO A 143 -15.48 16.34 -15.66
C PRO A 143 -16.42 17.48 -16.13
N GLU A 144 -17.74 17.32 -16.06
CA GLU A 144 -18.75 18.30 -16.51
C GLU A 144 -19.25 19.30 -15.44
N ARG A 145 -18.53 19.50 -14.34
CA ARG A 145 -18.82 20.60 -13.38
C ARG A 145 -17.67 21.62 -13.30
N ALA A 146 -17.32 22.19 -14.44
CA ALA A 146 -16.50 23.41 -14.56
C ALA A 146 -17.30 24.50 -15.26
#